data_AF-A0A917R9Y0-F1
#
_entry.id   AF-A0A917R9Y0-F1
#
_cell.length_a   1.000
_cell.length_b   1.000
_cell.length_c   1.000
_cell.angle_alpha   90.00
_cell.angle_beta   90.00
_cell.angle_gamma   90.00
#
_symmetry.space_group_name_H-M   'P 1'
#
loop_
_entity.id
_entity.type
_entity.pdbx_description
1 polymer ?
#
loop_
_entity_poly.entity_id
_entity_poly.type
_entity_poly.pdbx_seq_one_letter_code
_entity_poly.pdbx_strand_id
1 'polypeptide(L)'
;MSELMLNLVLPLMGIAIPVAAFLWEFVFVGRKRLGWRVQMDTPVTGEAESGHAGALRQLRQTSDGTERQLQDLSVVLVRIENNGATTIDAADYVTAQNNQAGLHLQFPNRKVIGMAVTELSNPGLAVCFEADAGFGHRQLDQGTGVIDLPKVPLNRNDHYKILATLERTSGSGSYPDPVMQGVVTGGGITRTKGRTGVSLLMVALTGFLVLVIAAMTVIDIAEPEPAPLGCATGELTVVGSTAFEPVIREAARLYEQTCPGSGFAFGFEGSERGMARLEHEAGGHGALLAIGDAPKGADYPALVQRPLAVSLFSVVVHPSAGVRDLTAGQIRDLFQGRVSNWREVGGADRPVRVVNRYAGSGSRWTLESRLLESAQPPEPGVTCRELRRGDTPGRCQTLYTDDMLAEVAATPGAIGYSESADAADTQGVLGVTIDGRRAARDEVAAGGYPFWGVEYAFAHGDFAPGSLGAGFLRFLVDSAGQDVIRQFGNLPCAELADPALCRPST
;
A
#
# COMPACT_ATOMS: atom_id res chain seq x y z
N MET A 1 -13.69 21.05 9.01
CA MET A 1 -13.54 21.95 7.84
C MET A 1 -12.07 22.25 7.51
N SER A 2 -11.16 22.33 8.49
CA SER A 2 -9.71 22.53 8.24
C SER A 2 -9.00 21.28 7.70
N GLU A 3 -9.27 20.09 8.24
CA GLU A 3 -8.62 18.84 7.78
C GLU A 3 -9.03 18.43 6.36
N LEU A 4 -10.31 18.54 6.03
CA LEU A 4 -10.80 18.27 4.68
C LEU A 4 -10.17 19.21 3.64
N MET A 5 -9.88 20.46 4.04
CA MET A 5 -9.17 21.41 3.19
C MET A 5 -7.71 20.99 3.00
N LEU A 6 -7.00 20.59 4.06
CA LEU A 6 -5.61 20.14 3.93
C LEU A 6 -5.46 18.85 3.12
N ASN A 7 -6.26 17.81 3.41
CA ASN A 7 -6.14 16.50 2.79
C ASN A 7 -6.58 16.47 1.32
N LEU A 8 -7.45 17.39 0.89
CA LEU A 8 -7.90 17.46 -0.51
C LEU A 8 -7.18 18.57 -1.30
N VAL A 9 -6.94 19.75 -0.72
CA VAL A 9 -6.38 20.89 -1.45
C VAL A 9 -4.88 20.73 -1.68
N LEU A 10 -4.13 20.15 -0.75
CA LEU A 10 -2.68 19.94 -0.92
C LEU A 10 -2.33 18.99 -2.08
N PRO A 11 -2.96 17.79 -2.23
CA PRO A 11 -2.73 16.94 -3.39
C PRO A 11 -3.16 17.62 -4.70
N LEU A 12 -4.33 18.27 -4.69
CA LEU A 12 -4.84 18.97 -5.88
C LEU A 12 -3.91 20.10 -6.31
N MET A 13 -3.35 20.87 -5.37
CA MET A 13 -2.33 21.89 -5.66
C MET A 13 -1.02 21.29 -6.18
N GLY A 14 -0.60 20.14 -5.63
CA GLY A 14 0.56 19.39 -6.07
C GLY A 14 0.49 18.95 -7.54
N ILE A 15 -0.73 18.71 -8.07
CA ILE A 15 -0.97 18.35 -9.47
C ILE A 15 -1.25 19.60 -10.33
N ALA A 16 -2.10 20.50 -9.84
CA ALA A 16 -2.57 21.65 -10.62
C ALA A 16 -1.45 22.64 -10.97
N ILE A 17 -0.50 22.88 -10.07
CA ILE A 17 0.58 23.85 -10.30
C ILE A 17 1.55 23.37 -11.41
N PRO A 18 2.10 22.14 -11.38
CA PRO A 18 2.93 21.64 -12.47
C PRO A 18 2.19 21.57 -13.81
N VAL A 19 0.92 21.14 -13.81
CA VAL A 19 0.10 21.06 -15.03
C VAL A 19 -0.16 22.45 -15.60
N ALA A 20 -0.50 23.44 -14.76
CA ALA A 20 -0.70 24.81 -15.19
C ALA A 20 0.60 25.44 -15.72
N ALA A 21 1.74 25.19 -15.08
CA ALA A 21 3.05 25.64 -15.56
C ALA A 21 3.41 25.02 -16.92
N PHE A 22 3.18 23.72 -17.09
CA PHE A 22 3.39 23.00 -18.34
C PHE A 22 2.46 23.50 -19.47
N LEU A 23 1.16 23.64 -19.17
CA LEU A 23 0.18 24.17 -20.13
C LEU A 23 0.48 25.63 -20.49
N TRP A 24 0.93 26.44 -19.55
CA TRP A 24 1.37 27.81 -19.84
C TRP A 24 2.55 27.83 -20.82
N GLU A 25 3.58 27.01 -20.56
CA GLU A 25 4.76 26.93 -21.43
C GLU A 25 4.44 26.36 -22.83
N PHE A 26 3.54 25.38 -22.92
CA PHE A 26 3.25 24.65 -24.17
C PHE A 26 2.09 25.24 -24.98
N VAL A 27 1.00 25.65 -24.33
CA VAL A 27 -0.24 26.11 -24.99
C VAL A 27 -0.24 27.62 -25.22
N PHE A 28 0.23 28.41 -24.24
CA PHE A 28 0.16 29.88 -24.32
C PHE A 28 1.48 30.53 -24.78
N VAL A 29 2.62 29.87 -24.54
CA VAL A 29 3.96 30.38 -24.88
C VAL A 29 4.53 29.74 -26.16
N GLY A 30 3.73 28.97 -26.91
CA GLY A 30 4.04 28.36 -28.23
C GLY A 30 4.31 29.35 -29.38
N ARG A 31 5.22 30.30 -29.16
CA ARG A 31 5.64 31.31 -30.15
C ARG A 31 6.76 30.78 -31.02
N LYS A 32 6.76 31.25 -32.27
CA LYS A 32 7.87 31.09 -33.21
C LYS A 32 9.11 31.75 -32.61
N ARG A 33 10.20 31.01 -32.39
CA ARG A 33 11.44 31.56 -31.78
C ARG A 33 12.63 31.20 -32.65
N LEU A 34 13.13 32.20 -33.38
CA LEU A 34 14.35 32.06 -34.15
C LEU A 34 15.55 32.36 -33.25
N GLY A 35 16.29 31.31 -32.93
CA GLY A 35 17.53 31.38 -32.18
C GLY A 35 18.71 31.58 -33.11
N TRP A 36 19.69 32.37 -32.69
CA TRP A 36 20.97 32.41 -33.37
C TRP A 36 22.13 32.54 -32.38
N ARG A 37 23.27 31.93 -32.71
CA ARG A 37 24.48 32.02 -31.90
C ARG A 37 25.75 31.99 -32.74
N VAL A 38 26.72 32.79 -32.32
CA VAL A 38 28.09 32.75 -32.84
C VAL A 38 28.79 31.58 -32.16
N GLN A 39 29.16 30.56 -32.94
CA GLN A 39 29.89 29.39 -32.45
C GLN A 39 31.40 29.60 -32.50
N MET A 40 31.86 30.42 -33.44
CA MET A 40 33.26 30.80 -33.62
C MET A 40 33.31 32.23 -34.16
N ASP A 41 34.19 33.07 -33.62
CA ASP A 41 34.57 34.37 -34.17
C ASP A 41 36.04 34.57 -33.83
N THR A 42 36.92 34.14 -34.73
CA THR A 42 38.34 34.00 -34.45
C THR A 42 39.16 34.75 -35.49
N PRO A 43 40.08 35.64 -35.08
CA PRO A 43 41.00 36.28 -36.01
C PRO A 43 41.94 35.24 -36.63
N VAL A 44 42.21 35.39 -37.91
CA VAL A 44 43.19 34.61 -38.66
C VAL A 44 44.53 35.34 -38.54
N THR A 45 45.13 35.29 -37.36
CA THR A 45 46.46 35.89 -37.11
C THR A 45 47.57 34.94 -37.57
N GLY A 46 48.52 35.45 -38.35
CA GLY A 46 49.91 34.97 -38.41
C GLY A 46 50.23 33.61 -39.05
N GLU A 47 49.31 32.65 -39.15
CA GLU A 47 49.62 31.33 -39.74
C GLU A 47 49.56 31.28 -41.28
N ALA A 48 49.30 32.43 -41.93
CA ALA A 48 49.41 32.58 -43.38
C ALA A 48 50.86 32.47 -43.91
N GLU A 49 51.86 32.34 -43.04
CA GLU A 49 53.24 31.96 -43.38
C GLU A 49 53.49 30.45 -43.32
N SER A 50 52.52 29.64 -42.84
CA SER A 50 52.63 28.18 -42.88
C SER A 50 52.24 27.64 -44.27
N GLY A 51 53.03 26.70 -44.81
CA GLY A 51 52.97 26.21 -46.19
C GLY A 51 51.65 25.55 -46.67
N HIS A 52 50.58 25.57 -45.88
CA HIS A 52 49.29 24.94 -46.18
C HIS A 52 48.15 25.93 -46.52
N ALA A 53 48.42 27.24 -46.61
CA ALA A 53 47.43 28.27 -46.94
C ALA A 53 47.10 28.39 -48.46
N GLY A 54 46.60 27.31 -49.07
CA GLY A 54 46.25 27.28 -50.50
C GLY A 54 45.05 28.17 -50.86
N ALA A 55 43.96 28.08 -50.08
CA ALA A 55 42.72 28.82 -50.35
C ALA A 55 42.82 30.33 -50.05
N LEU A 56 43.59 30.72 -49.02
CA LEU A 56 43.82 32.12 -48.66
C LEU A 56 44.68 32.87 -49.69
N ARG A 57 45.55 32.17 -50.42
CA ARG A 57 46.33 32.73 -51.54
C ARG A 57 45.45 33.12 -52.73
N GLN A 58 44.43 32.33 -53.04
CA GLN A 58 43.48 32.63 -54.11
C GLN A 58 42.64 33.88 -53.80
N LEU A 59 42.30 34.11 -52.52
CA LEU A 59 41.57 35.32 -52.10
C LEU A 59 42.40 36.62 -52.23
N ARG A 60 43.73 36.53 -52.27
CA ARG A 60 44.63 37.67 -52.50
C ARG A 60 44.80 38.03 -53.98
N GLN A 61 44.36 37.21 -54.93
CA GLN A 61 44.51 37.45 -56.36
C GLN A 61 43.20 37.97 -56.96
N THR A 62 43.22 39.14 -57.60
CA THR A 62 42.10 39.63 -58.41
C THR A 62 42.15 39.04 -59.83
N SER A 63 41.03 39.08 -60.57
CA SER A 63 40.95 38.63 -61.97
C SER A 63 41.91 39.37 -62.92
N ASP A 64 42.40 40.55 -62.50
CA ASP A 64 43.38 41.39 -63.20
C ASP A 64 44.82 41.21 -62.69
N GLY A 65 45.09 40.20 -61.84
CA GLY A 65 46.44 39.87 -61.37
C GLY A 65 47.04 40.84 -60.36
N THR A 66 46.25 41.74 -59.77
CA THR A 66 46.69 42.63 -58.69
C THR A 66 46.54 41.95 -57.33
N GLU A 67 47.58 42.01 -56.48
CA GLU A 67 47.52 41.51 -55.11
C GLU A 67 46.63 42.40 -54.23
N ARG A 68 45.55 41.82 -53.67
CA ARG A 68 44.79 42.45 -52.58
C ARG A 68 45.55 42.29 -51.28
N GLN A 69 45.95 43.41 -50.68
CA GLN A 69 46.50 43.45 -49.33
C GLN A 69 45.36 43.23 -48.32
N LEU A 70 44.96 41.98 -48.10
CA LEU A 70 43.95 41.61 -47.11
C LEU A 70 44.51 41.84 -45.71
N GLN A 71 43.96 42.81 -44.97
CA GLN A 71 44.42 43.14 -43.61
C GLN A 71 43.48 42.53 -42.57
N ASP A 72 44.04 41.76 -41.64
CA ASP A 72 43.39 41.40 -40.38
C ASP A 72 42.06 40.61 -40.54
N LEU A 73 42.18 39.44 -41.18
CA LEU A 73 41.08 38.53 -41.48
C LEU A 73 40.50 37.89 -40.21
N SER A 74 39.20 37.60 -40.20
CA SER A 74 38.55 36.78 -39.17
C SER A 74 37.57 35.79 -39.79
N VAL A 75 37.41 34.63 -39.17
CA VAL A 75 36.43 33.62 -39.58
C VAL A 75 35.35 33.50 -38.52
N VAL A 76 34.09 33.58 -38.94
CA VAL A 76 32.92 33.50 -38.08
C VAL A 76 32.03 32.34 -38.49
N LEU A 77 31.68 31.47 -37.54
CA LEU A 77 30.67 30.43 -37.71
C LEU A 77 29.42 30.80 -36.91
N VAL A 78 28.31 31.03 -37.61
CA VAL A 78 27.02 31.36 -36.99
C VAL A 78 26.03 30.25 -37.24
N ARG A 79 25.35 29.83 -36.18
CA ARG A 79 24.25 28.86 -36.22
C ARG A 79 22.93 29.59 -36.06
N ILE A 80 22.00 29.34 -36.96
CA ILE A 80 20.61 29.80 -36.92
C ILE A 80 19.73 28.57 -36.70
N GLU A 81 18.76 28.65 -35.79
CA GLU A 81 17.95 27.50 -35.36
C GLU A 81 16.54 27.92 -34.95
N ASN A 82 15.58 26.99 -35.03
CA ASN A 82 14.27 27.16 -34.43
C ASN A 82 14.23 26.53 -33.03
N ASN A 83 14.24 27.40 -32.01
CA ASN A 83 14.16 27.04 -30.59
C ASN A 83 12.75 27.21 -30.02
N GLY A 84 11.75 27.42 -30.88
CA GLY A 84 10.35 27.51 -30.53
C GLY A 84 9.67 26.14 -30.52
N ALA A 85 8.40 26.11 -30.11
CA ALA A 85 7.57 24.91 -30.16
C ALA A 85 6.87 24.74 -31.53
N THR A 86 6.82 25.79 -32.35
CA THR A 86 6.09 25.86 -33.62
C THR A 86 7.04 26.05 -34.81
N THR A 87 6.63 25.58 -35.99
CA THR A 87 7.36 25.77 -37.25
C THR A 87 7.40 27.24 -37.65
N ILE A 88 8.54 27.67 -38.20
CA ILE A 88 8.73 28.97 -38.84
C ILE A 88 8.65 28.73 -40.35
N ASP A 89 7.73 29.38 -41.02
CA ASP A 89 7.52 29.30 -42.46
C ASP A 89 8.16 30.52 -43.16
N ALA A 90 8.40 30.41 -44.46
CA ALA A 90 8.96 31.51 -45.25
C ALA A 90 8.11 32.80 -45.20
N ALA A 91 6.79 32.67 -45.03
CA ALA A 91 5.86 33.79 -44.90
C ALA A 91 5.96 34.55 -43.56
N ASP A 92 6.60 33.97 -42.55
CA ASP A 92 6.72 34.60 -41.23
C ASP A 92 7.79 35.69 -41.20
N TYR A 93 8.74 35.66 -42.13
CA TYR A 93 9.79 36.67 -42.24
C TYR A 93 9.21 37.96 -42.82
N VAL A 94 9.15 39.02 -42.01
CA VAL A 94 8.65 40.32 -42.43
C VAL A 94 9.73 41.04 -43.23
N THR A 95 9.48 41.26 -44.52
CA THR A 95 10.39 41.95 -45.43
C THR A 95 9.66 43.04 -46.21
N ALA A 96 10.41 44.02 -46.73
CA ALA A 96 9.87 44.94 -47.73
C ALA A 96 9.41 44.17 -48.99
N GLN A 97 8.44 44.72 -49.73
CA GLN A 97 7.91 44.09 -50.96
C GLN A 97 9.07 43.77 -51.93
N ASN A 98 9.08 42.55 -52.46
CA ASN A 98 10.09 41.99 -53.37
C ASN A 98 11.50 41.73 -52.79
N ASN A 99 11.71 41.83 -51.47
CA ASN A 99 12.97 41.40 -50.85
C ASN A 99 12.96 39.89 -50.54
N GLN A 100 13.96 39.18 -51.05
CA GLN A 100 14.15 37.73 -50.85
C GLN A 100 14.87 37.40 -49.54
N ALA A 101 15.63 38.35 -48.98
CA ALA A 101 16.32 38.18 -47.71
C ALA A 101 15.38 38.39 -46.51
N GLY A 102 15.28 37.40 -45.63
CA GLY A 102 14.44 37.42 -44.44
C GLY A 102 15.13 37.94 -43.18
N LEU A 103 16.45 37.77 -43.07
CA LEU A 103 17.25 38.26 -41.93
C LEU A 103 18.55 38.90 -42.43
N HIS A 104 19.12 39.78 -41.61
CA HIS A 104 20.35 40.50 -41.92
C HIS A 104 21.32 40.38 -40.75
N LEU A 105 22.43 39.69 -40.95
CA LEU A 105 23.48 39.54 -39.95
C LEU A 105 24.57 40.57 -40.21
N GLN A 106 24.68 41.56 -39.32
CA GLN A 106 25.61 42.67 -39.44
C GLN A 106 26.89 42.43 -38.65
N PHE A 107 28.03 42.76 -39.25
CA PHE A 107 29.35 42.68 -38.65
C PHE A 107 29.96 44.09 -38.61
N PRO A 108 29.81 44.83 -37.50
CA PRO A 108 30.37 46.18 -37.40
C PRO A 108 31.91 46.15 -37.55
N ASN A 109 32.45 47.15 -38.25
CA ASN A 109 33.88 47.33 -38.54
C ASN A 109 34.53 46.17 -39.32
N ARG A 110 33.73 45.35 -40.02
CA ARG A 110 34.18 44.17 -40.74
C ARG A 110 33.45 44.03 -42.07
N LYS A 111 34.18 43.90 -43.17
CA LYS A 111 33.66 43.60 -44.50
C LYS A 111 33.57 42.09 -44.70
N VAL A 112 32.48 41.61 -45.29
CA VAL A 112 32.36 40.20 -45.70
C VAL A 112 33.11 39.99 -47.01
N ILE A 113 34.07 39.07 -47.04
CA ILE A 113 34.84 38.73 -48.26
C ILE A 113 34.48 37.36 -48.84
N GLY A 114 33.87 36.50 -48.03
CA GLY A 114 33.38 35.20 -48.46
C GLY A 114 32.45 34.59 -47.43
N MET A 115 31.55 33.72 -47.88
CA MET A 115 30.59 33.03 -47.03
C MET A 115 30.16 31.70 -47.64
N ALA A 116 29.86 30.72 -46.79
CA ALA A 116 29.38 29.41 -47.21
C ALA A 116 28.41 28.83 -46.17
N VAL A 117 27.42 28.08 -46.62
CA VAL A 117 26.63 27.20 -45.76
C VAL A 117 27.45 25.96 -45.47
N THR A 118 27.67 25.64 -44.20
CA THR A 118 28.54 24.52 -43.77
C THR A 118 27.76 23.34 -43.24
N GLU A 119 26.52 23.55 -42.78
CA GLU A 119 25.68 22.51 -42.22
C GLU A 119 24.21 22.88 -42.40
N LEU A 120 23.40 21.90 -42.78
CA LEU A 120 21.94 21.96 -42.78
C LEU A 120 21.44 20.80 -41.92
N SER A 121 20.53 21.05 -40.97
CA SER A 121 19.88 19.97 -40.20
C SER A 121 19.06 19.05 -41.09
N ASN A 122 18.48 19.62 -42.15
CA ASN A 122 17.66 18.96 -43.14
C ASN A 122 18.17 19.28 -44.54
N PRO A 123 18.54 18.28 -45.36
CA PRO A 123 19.02 18.48 -46.72
C PRO A 123 18.06 19.28 -47.63
N GLY A 124 16.74 19.20 -47.38
CA GLY A 124 15.73 19.93 -48.14
C GLY A 124 15.83 21.46 -48.03
N LEU A 125 16.55 21.97 -47.02
CA LEU A 125 16.79 23.41 -46.84
C LEU A 125 17.75 23.99 -47.89
N ALA A 126 18.47 23.14 -48.65
CA ALA A 126 19.45 23.59 -49.64
C ALA A 126 18.83 24.50 -50.71
N VAL A 127 17.57 24.25 -51.11
CA VAL A 127 16.82 25.05 -52.09
C VAL A 127 16.71 26.52 -51.67
N CYS A 128 16.70 26.80 -50.36
CA CYS A 128 16.63 28.16 -49.84
C CYS A 128 17.94 28.94 -50.00
N PHE A 129 19.03 28.31 -50.41
CA PHE A 129 20.35 28.93 -50.58
C PHE A 129 20.84 28.93 -52.04
N GLU A 130 19.96 28.62 -52.99
CA GLU A 130 20.25 28.73 -54.43
C GLU A 130 20.38 30.20 -54.88
N ALA A 131 20.89 30.40 -56.09
CA ALA A 131 20.96 31.73 -56.70
C ALA A 131 19.55 32.36 -56.71
N ASP A 132 19.46 33.65 -56.39
CA ASP A 132 18.23 34.44 -56.28
C ASP A 132 17.34 34.21 -55.04
N ALA A 133 17.70 33.29 -54.13
CA ALA A 133 16.96 33.06 -52.89
C ALA A 133 17.13 34.16 -51.82
N GLY A 134 17.93 35.20 -52.10
CA GLY A 134 18.23 36.28 -51.15
C GLY A 134 19.36 35.95 -50.18
N PHE A 135 20.16 34.91 -50.45
CA PHE A 135 21.40 34.63 -49.74
C PHE A 135 22.57 35.37 -50.39
N GLY A 136 23.22 36.24 -49.64
CA GLY A 136 24.32 37.03 -50.17
C GLY A 136 25.01 37.88 -49.12
N HIS A 137 25.93 38.72 -49.56
CA HIS A 137 26.56 39.71 -48.70
C HIS A 137 26.64 41.06 -49.40
N ARG A 138 26.61 42.11 -48.60
CA ARG A 138 26.73 43.49 -49.04
C ARG A 138 27.50 44.31 -48.00
N GLN A 139 27.91 45.50 -48.39
CA GLN A 139 28.62 46.44 -47.53
C GLN A 139 27.76 47.68 -47.33
N LEU A 140 27.63 48.15 -46.09
CA LEU A 140 27.02 49.44 -45.76
C LEU A 140 28.10 50.53 -45.71
N ASP A 141 27.70 51.78 -45.94
CA ASP A 141 28.58 52.96 -46.11
C ASP A 141 29.52 53.23 -44.91
N GLN A 142 29.29 52.59 -43.76
CA GLN A 142 30.08 52.74 -42.52
C GLN A 142 31.11 51.62 -42.27
N GLY A 143 31.44 50.81 -43.29
CA GLY A 143 32.37 49.69 -43.13
C GLY A 143 31.77 48.45 -42.46
N THR A 144 30.45 48.43 -42.26
CA THR A 144 29.71 47.28 -41.72
C THR A 144 29.34 46.33 -42.85
N GLY A 145 29.88 45.11 -42.80
CA GLY A 145 29.51 44.01 -43.68
C GLY A 145 28.20 43.37 -43.21
N VAL A 146 27.35 43.02 -44.17
CA VAL A 146 26.04 42.40 -43.89
C VAL A 146 25.96 41.11 -44.68
N ILE A 147 25.58 40.03 -44.00
CA ILE A 147 25.15 38.79 -44.62
C ILE A 147 23.62 38.80 -44.65
N ASP A 148 23.08 38.80 -45.86
CA ASP A 148 21.66 38.66 -46.11
C ASP A 148 21.30 37.16 -46.12
N LEU A 149 20.36 36.79 -45.26
CA LEU A 149 19.92 35.41 -45.06
C LEU A 149 18.55 35.21 -45.70
N PRO A 150 18.35 34.12 -46.45
CA PRO A 150 17.09 33.82 -47.12
C PRO A 150 15.98 33.49 -46.11
N LYS A 151 14.73 33.46 -46.61
CA LYS A 151 13.57 33.01 -45.85
C LYS A 151 13.56 31.48 -45.76
N VAL A 152 14.16 30.93 -44.72
CA VAL A 152 14.31 29.48 -44.54
C VAL A 152 13.16 28.94 -43.67
N PRO A 153 12.32 28.00 -44.16
CA PRO A 153 11.35 27.32 -43.31
C PRO A 153 12.10 26.40 -42.33
N LEU A 154 11.84 26.53 -41.03
CA LEU A 154 12.51 25.77 -39.98
C LEU A 154 11.48 25.07 -39.11
N ASN A 155 11.44 23.73 -39.12
CA ASN A 155 10.69 22.97 -38.13
C ASN A 155 11.37 23.08 -36.75
N ARG A 156 10.67 22.59 -35.72
CA ARG A 156 11.25 22.53 -34.38
C ARG A 156 12.59 21.79 -34.40
N ASN A 157 13.63 22.39 -33.83
CA ASN A 157 15.02 21.91 -33.80
C ASN A 157 15.76 21.93 -35.15
N ASP A 158 15.15 22.39 -36.25
CA ASP A 158 15.90 22.61 -37.48
C ASP A 158 16.90 23.76 -37.33
N HIS A 159 18.04 23.64 -38.00
CA HIS A 159 19.13 24.61 -37.95
C HIS A 159 19.96 24.62 -39.23
N TYR A 160 20.67 25.71 -39.46
CA TYR A 160 21.74 25.79 -40.45
C TYR A 160 22.93 26.59 -39.91
N LYS A 161 24.11 26.35 -40.50
CA LYS A 161 25.35 27.04 -40.12
C LYS A 161 25.96 27.77 -41.30
N ILE A 162 26.41 28.98 -41.04
CA ILE A 162 27.08 29.83 -42.03
C ILE A 162 28.47 30.14 -41.52
N LEU A 163 29.45 29.82 -42.36
CA LEU A 163 30.84 30.21 -42.19
C LEU A 163 31.09 31.44 -43.03
N ALA A 164 31.56 32.52 -42.42
CA ALA A 164 31.90 33.76 -43.08
C ALA A 164 33.37 34.09 -42.86
N THR A 165 34.04 34.54 -43.91
CA THR A 165 35.37 35.16 -43.82
C THR A 165 35.20 36.65 -43.94
N LEU A 166 35.75 37.39 -42.98
CA LEU A 166 35.60 38.82 -42.83
C LEU A 166 36.97 39.52 -42.84
N GLU A 167 37.01 40.76 -43.29
CA GLU A 167 38.18 41.64 -43.31
C GLU A 167 37.90 42.89 -42.46
N ARG A 168 38.86 43.33 -41.64
CA ARG A 168 38.68 44.52 -40.80
C ARG A 168 38.63 45.79 -41.66
N THR A 169 37.67 46.67 -41.39
CA THR A 169 37.54 47.97 -42.09
C THR A 169 37.97 49.16 -41.25
N SER A 170 37.91 49.05 -39.92
CA SER A 170 38.21 50.15 -38.99
C SER A 170 38.44 49.64 -37.56
N GLY A 171 39.11 50.46 -36.74
CA GLY A 171 39.39 50.15 -35.32
C GLY A 171 40.60 49.23 -35.10
N SER A 172 40.92 48.96 -33.83
CA SER A 172 41.97 48.01 -33.40
C SER A 172 41.47 47.20 -32.20
N GLY A 173 42.04 46.01 -31.96
CA GLY A 173 41.63 45.12 -30.85
C GLY A 173 40.44 44.20 -31.18
N SER A 174 39.71 43.74 -30.16
CA SER A 174 38.60 42.78 -30.33
C SER A 174 37.50 43.31 -31.25
N TYR A 175 36.92 42.43 -32.08
CA TYR A 175 35.82 42.80 -32.96
C TYR A 175 34.52 43.05 -32.17
N PRO A 176 33.68 44.01 -32.59
CA PRO A 176 32.32 44.14 -32.08
C PRO A 176 31.49 42.88 -32.37
N ASP A 177 30.60 42.54 -31.43
CA ASP A 177 29.65 41.45 -31.58
C ASP A 177 28.76 41.66 -32.83
N PRO A 178 28.47 40.61 -33.60
CA PRO A 178 27.53 40.71 -34.70
C PRO A 178 26.11 40.99 -34.20
N VAL A 179 25.29 41.62 -35.04
CA VAL A 179 23.91 41.98 -34.71
C VAL A 179 22.99 41.39 -35.77
N MET A 180 22.02 40.57 -35.34
CA MET A 180 20.98 40.05 -36.22
C MET A 180 19.80 41.03 -36.27
N GLN A 181 19.41 41.43 -37.48
CA GLN A 181 18.22 42.23 -37.75
C GLN A 181 17.22 41.41 -38.58
N GLY A 182 15.94 41.68 -38.36
CA GLY A 182 14.83 41.00 -39.01
C GLY A 182 13.62 40.96 -38.07
N VAL A 183 12.48 40.56 -38.61
CA VAL A 183 11.26 40.39 -37.81
C VAL A 183 10.58 39.09 -38.26
N VAL A 184 10.16 38.28 -37.28
CA VAL A 184 9.39 37.06 -37.49
C VAL A 184 8.01 37.26 -36.87
N THR A 185 6.94 37.15 -37.67
CA THR A 185 5.56 37.33 -37.18
C THR A 185 5.18 36.23 -36.19
N GLY A 186 4.36 36.58 -35.19
CA GLY A 186 3.96 35.63 -34.14
C GLY A 186 5.11 35.16 -33.24
N GLY A 187 6.26 35.84 -33.28
CA GLY A 187 7.50 35.36 -32.70
C GLY A 187 8.54 36.44 -32.40
N GLY A 188 9.78 36.01 -32.20
CA GLY A 188 10.92 36.89 -31.98
C GLY A 188 12.25 36.24 -32.32
N ILE A 189 13.25 37.07 -32.58
CA ILE A 189 14.63 36.65 -32.83
C ILE A 189 15.42 36.85 -31.56
N THR A 190 16.13 35.82 -31.08
CA THR A 190 16.87 35.88 -29.83
C THR A 190 18.27 35.31 -29.99
N ARG A 191 19.28 35.99 -29.43
CA ARG A 191 20.65 35.46 -29.36
C ARG A 191 20.69 34.36 -28.31
N THR A 192 20.98 33.13 -28.71
CA THR A 192 21.01 31.97 -27.81
C THR A 192 22.41 31.82 -27.22
N LYS A 193 22.50 31.67 -25.89
CA LYS A 193 23.73 31.24 -25.21
C LYS A 193 23.59 29.75 -24.93
N GLY A 194 24.61 28.95 -25.23
CA GLY A 194 24.59 27.52 -24.93
C GLY A 194 24.45 27.32 -23.41
N ARG A 195 23.24 27.05 -22.93
CA ARG A 195 22.99 26.68 -21.54
C ARG A 195 23.03 25.16 -21.46
N THR A 196 24.14 24.62 -20.98
CA THR A 196 24.21 23.25 -20.45
C THR A 196 23.78 23.32 -18.98
N GLY A 197 22.49 23.14 -18.70
CA GLY A 197 21.99 23.14 -17.33
C GLY A 197 20.48 23.02 -17.24
N VAL A 198 20.01 22.41 -16.14
CA VAL A 198 18.59 22.26 -15.83
C VAL A 198 17.98 23.64 -15.56
N SER A 199 16.78 23.90 -16.09
CA SER A 199 16.05 25.16 -15.90
C SER A 199 15.79 25.43 -14.41
N LEU A 200 16.01 26.67 -13.93
CA LEU A 200 15.70 27.07 -12.55
C LEU A 200 14.22 26.81 -12.21
N LEU A 201 13.33 26.95 -13.20
CA LEU A 201 11.90 26.62 -13.05
C LEU A 201 11.69 25.12 -12.78
N MET A 202 12.44 24.26 -13.47
CA MET A 202 12.35 22.81 -13.30
C MET A 202 12.89 22.37 -11.93
N VAL A 203 13.98 23.00 -11.47
CA VAL A 203 14.49 22.80 -10.11
C VAL A 203 13.47 23.25 -9.07
N ALA A 204 12.85 24.42 -9.25
CA ALA A 204 11.84 24.94 -8.34
C ALA A 204 10.58 24.05 -8.28
N LEU A 205 10.08 23.58 -9.41
CA LEU A 205 8.94 22.67 -9.49
C LEU A 205 9.23 21.32 -8.83
N THR A 206 10.44 20.79 -9.02
CA THR A 206 10.87 19.53 -8.38
C THR A 206 10.97 19.70 -6.87
N GLY A 207 11.57 20.80 -6.39
CA GLY A 207 11.64 21.13 -4.97
C GLY A 207 10.26 21.30 -4.33
N PHE A 208 9.32 21.95 -5.03
CA PHE A 208 7.94 22.08 -4.56
C PHE A 208 7.25 20.72 -4.42
N LEU A 209 7.39 19.84 -5.42
CA LEU A 209 6.77 18.50 -5.36
C LEU A 209 7.32 17.66 -4.19
N VAL A 210 8.64 17.67 -3.98
CA VAL A 210 9.27 16.97 -2.85
C VAL A 210 8.74 17.50 -1.51
N LEU A 211 8.54 18.81 -1.39
CA LEU A 211 8.03 19.43 -0.17
C LEU A 211 6.57 19.06 0.10
N VAL A 212 5.73 18.96 -0.93
CA VAL A 212 4.35 18.47 -0.81
C VAL A 212 4.32 17.00 -0.35
N ILE A 213 5.14 16.14 -0.95
CA ILE A 213 5.22 14.71 -0.56
C ILE A 213 5.68 14.57 0.89
N ALA A 214 6.71 15.32 1.29
CA ALA A 214 7.20 15.31 2.67
C ALA A 214 6.11 15.79 3.65
N ALA A 215 5.40 16.87 3.32
CA ALA A 215 4.29 17.37 4.15
C ALA A 215 3.17 16.34 4.28
N MET A 216 2.81 15.63 3.21
CA MET A 216 1.81 14.56 3.25
C MET A 216 2.25 13.39 4.13
N THR A 217 3.51 12.98 4.03
CA THR A 217 4.04 11.88 4.84
C THR A 217 4.01 12.21 6.33
N VAL A 218 4.24 13.48 6.70
CA VAL A 218 4.17 13.95 8.09
C VAL A 218 2.72 13.96 8.60
N ILE A 219 1.76 14.37 7.78
CA ILE A 219 0.33 14.37 8.16
C ILE A 219 -0.15 12.93 8.41
N ASP A 220 0.20 11.99 7.53
CA ASP A 220 -0.17 10.58 7.63
C ASP A 220 0.38 9.88 8.89
N ILE A 221 1.56 10.30 9.35
CA ILE A 221 2.17 9.77 10.58
C ILE A 221 1.60 10.45 11.84
N ALA A 222 1.16 11.69 11.74
CA ALA A 222 0.77 12.51 12.89
C ALA A 222 -0.71 12.41 13.26
N GLU A 223 -1.58 12.07 12.31
CA GLU A 223 -3.02 11.86 12.57
C GLU A 223 -3.28 10.38 12.91
N PRO A 224 -3.66 10.04 14.16
CA PRO A 224 -4.11 8.69 14.46
C PRO A 224 -5.36 8.41 13.64
N GLU A 225 -5.40 7.25 12.97
CA GLU A 225 -6.58 6.86 12.19
C GLU A 225 -7.85 6.98 13.06
N PRO A 226 -8.95 7.53 12.51
CA PRO A 226 -10.19 7.64 13.25
C PRO A 226 -10.59 6.26 13.74
N ALA A 227 -10.83 6.15 15.05
CA ALA A 227 -11.13 4.90 15.70
C ALA A 227 -12.30 4.20 14.98
N PRO A 228 -12.18 2.91 14.62
CA PRO A 228 -13.22 2.22 13.86
C PRO A 228 -14.55 2.23 14.61
N LEU A 229 -15.65 2.12 13.84
CA LEU A 229 -17.01 2.07 14.36
C LEU A 229 -17.13 1.00 15.47
N GLY A 230 -17.40 1.42 16.71
CA GLY A 230 -17.47 0.53 17.87
C GLY A 230 -16.28 0.59 18.82
N CYS A 231 -15.33 1.47 18.55
CA CYS A 231 -14.27 1.78 19.49
C CYS A 231 -14.79 2.54 20.71
N ALA A 232 -14.45 2.03 21.90
CA ALA A 232 -14.84 2.58 23.19
C ALA A 232 -13.68 2.42 24.17
N THR A 233 -13.57 3.35 25.12
CA THR A 233 -12.54 3.37 26.15
C THR A 233 -13.11 2.96 27.51
N GLY A 234 -12.24 2.68 28.47
CA GLY A 234 -12.59 2.26 29.83
C GLY A 234 -12.06 0.88 30.17
N GLU A 235 -12.57 0.30 31.25
CA GLU A 235 -12.17 -1.02 31.76
C GLU A 235 -13.34 -2.00 31.64
N LEU A 236 -13.11 -3.24 31.20
CA LEU A 236 -14.11 -4.31 31.16
C LEU A 236 -13.53 -5.58 31.80
N THR A 237 -14.22 -6.10 32.80
CA THR A 237 -13.92 -7.41 33.36
C THR A 237 -14.71 -8.48 32.62
N VAL A 238 -14.04 -9.53 32.15
CA VAL A 238 -14.66 -10.67 31.48
C VAL A 238 -14.45 -11.95 32.30
N VAL A 239 -15.53 -12.66 32.60
CA VAL A 239 -15.52 -13.85 33.47
C VAL A 239 -16.21 -15.04 32.79
N GLY A 240 -16.07 -16.23 33.37
CA GLY A 240 -16.85 -17.41 32.98
C GLY A 240 -16.05 -18.51 32.31
N SER A 241 -16.48 -18.97 31.13
CA SER A 241 -15.97 -20.15 30.43
C SER A 241 -14.46 -20.15 30.26
N THR A 242 -13.81 -21.20 30.75
CA THR A 242 -12.38 -21.48 30.53
C THR A 242 -12.12 -22.05 29.14
N ALA A 243 -13.18 -22.54 28.51
CA ALA A 243 -13.18 -23.18 27.20
C ALA A 243 -13.06 -22.13 26.08
N PHE A 244 -13.73 -20.99 26.26
CA PHE A 244 -13.68 -19.88 25.29
C PHE A 244 -12.69 -18.78 25.70
N GLU A 245 -11.98 -18.96 26.81
CA GLU A 245 -11.00 -18.01 27.34
C GLU A 245 -9.91 -17.61 26.31
N PRO A 246 -9.27 -18.54 25.58
CA PRO A 246 -8.24 -18.17 24.60
C PRO A 246 -8.76 -17.22 23.52
N VAL A 247 -9.98 -17.46 23.04
CA VAL A 247 -10.65 -16.65 22.02
C VAL A 247 -10.90 -15.24 22.54
N ILE A 248 -11.43 -15.13 23.76
CA ILE A 248 -11.78 -13.84 24.37
C ILE A 248 -10.54 -13.01 24.68
N ARG A 249 -9.46 -13.65 25.18
CA ARG A 249 -8.19 -12.97 25.43
C ARG A 249 -7.58 -12.41 24.15
N GLU A 250 -7.58 -13.19 23.07
CA GLU A 250 -7.05 -12.74 21.79
C GLU A 250 -7.92 -11.63 21.17
N ALA A 251 -9.24 -11.76 21.26
CA ALA A 251 -10.16 -10.72 20.80
C ALA A 251 -9.98 -9.42 21.59
N ALA A 252 -9.82 -9.50 22.91
CA ALA A 252 -9.55 -8.35 23.76
C ALA A 252 -8.20 -7.69 23.41
N ARG A 253 -7.14 -8.49 23.21
CA ARG A 253 -5.82 -8.00 22.77
C ARG A 253 -5.92 -7.23 21.45
N LEU A 254 -6.66 -7.77 20.48
CA LEU A 254 -6.85 -7.11 19.19
C LEU A 254 -7.71 -5.84 19.33
N TYR A 255 -8.72 -5.86 20.20
CA TYR A 255 -9.51 -4.69 20.53
C TYR A 255 -8.65 -3.58 21.15
N GLU A 256 -7.82 -3.89 22.15
CA GLU A 256 -6.91 -2.91 22.80
C GLU A 256 -5.94 -2.28 21.80
N GLN A 257 -5.43 -3.05 20.84
CA GLN A 257 -4.57 -2.54 19.76
C GLN A 257 -5.30 -1.59 18.82
N THR A 258 -6.57 -1.90 18.53
CA THR A 258 -7.41 -1.10 17.63
C THR A 258 -8.01 0.11 18.35
N CYS A 259 -8.16 0.02 19.67
CA CYS A 259 -8.84 0.99 20.53
C CYS A 259 -7.99 1.40 21.73
N PRO A 260 -7.04 2.33 21.53
CA PRO A 260 -6.22 2.86 22.61
C PRO A 260 -7.09 3.42 23.75
N GLY A 261 -6.76 3.03 25.00
CA GLY A 261 -7.52 3.44 26.18
C GLY A 261 -8.68 2.51 26.56
N SER A 262 -8.80 1.36 25.90
CA SER A 262 -9.56 0.21 26.43
C SER A 262 -8.63 -0.70 27.24
N GLY A 263 -9.18 -1.27 28.32
CA GLY A 263 -8.47 -2.20 29.22
C GLY A 263 -9.37 -3.37 29.60
N PHE A 264 -8.77 -4.55 29.71
CA PHE A 264 -9.49 -5.77 30.04
C PHE A 264 -8.90 -6.49 31.27
N ALA A 265 -9.79 -6.91 32.16
CA ALA A 265 -9.48 -7.82 33.25
C ALA A 265 -10.20 -9.16 33.05
N PHE A 266 -9.66 -10.25 33.57
CA PHE A 266 -10.18 -11.59 33.30
C PHE A 266 -10.34 -12.43 34.56
N GLY A 267 -11.42 -13.22 34.62
CA GLY A 267 -11.71 -14.15 35.72
C GLY A 267 -12.49 -15.37 35.21
N PHE A 268 -11.81 -16.26 34.50
CA PHE A 268 -12.42 -17.46 33.93
C PHE A 268 -12.38 -18.60 34.93
N GLU A 269 -13.54 -18.95 35.47
CA GLU A 269 -13.71 -20.00 36.48
C GLU A 269 -14.80 -20.99 36.07
N GLY A 270 -15.20 -21.02 34.80
CA GLY A 270 -16.32 -21.83 34.31
C GLY A 270 -17.63 -21.05 34.23
N SER A 271 -18.48 -21.51 33.32
CA SER A 271 -19.63 -20.76 32.80
C SER A 271 -20.70 -20.47 33.85
N GLU A 272 -21.05 -21.45 34.68
CA GLU A 272 -22.05 -21.25 35.75
C GLU A 272 -21.56 -20.27 36.81
N ARG A 273 -20.29 -20.36 37.23
CA ARG A 273 -19.69 -19.42 38.19
C ARG A 273 -19.60 -18.01 37.63
N GLY A 274 -19.25 -17.86 36.35
CA GLY A 274 -19.25 -16.57 35.67
C GLY A 274 -20.63 -15.94 35.61
N MET A 275 -21.66 -16.71 35.24
CA MET A 275 -23.05 -16.24 35.24
C MET A 275 -23.55 -15.90 36.65
N ALA A 276 -23.29 -16.74 37.64
CA ALA A 276 -23.67 -16.48 39.03
C ALA A 276 -23.00 -15.21 39.58
N ARG A 277 -21.70 -15.03 39.30
CA ARG A 277 -20.99 -13.80 39.63
C ARG A 277 -21.64 -12.59 38.98
N LEU A 278 -21.95 -12.66 37.69
CA LEU A 278 -22.61 -11.58 36.96
C LEU A 278 -24.01 -11.26 37.52
N GLU A 279 -24.82 -12.27 37.82
CA GLU A 279 -26.17 -12.10 38.41
C GLU A 279 -26.10 -11.44 39.78
N HIS A 280 -25.11 -11.80 40.62
CA HIS A 280 -24.96 -11.25 41.96
C HIS A 280 -24.32 -9.85 42.00
N GLU A 281 -23.30 -9.60 41.16
CA GLU A 281 -22.51 -8.37 41.22
C GLU A 281 -23.13 -7.22 40.42
N ALA A 282 -23.93 -7.50 39.38
CA ALA A 282 -24.34 -6.48 38.42
C ALA A 282 -25.65 -5.76 38.77
N GLY A 283 -25.81 -5.31 40.02
CA GLY A 283 -26.88 -4.38 40.44
C GLY A 283 -26.57 -2.89 40.18
N GLY A 284 -25.42 -2.56 39.61
CA GLY A 284 -25.01 -1.18 39.36
C GLY A 284 -24.07 -1.03 38.17
N HIS A 285 -24.62 -0.83 36.97
CA HIS A 285 -23.96 -0.33 35.74
C HIS A 285 -22.50 -0.78 35.51
N GLY A 286 -22.17 -2.02 35.86
CA GLY A 286 -20.80 -2.49 35.97
C GLY A 286 -20.26 -2.98 34.63
N ALA A 287 -18.99 -2.70 34.37
CA ALA A 287 -18.26 -3.24 33.24
C ALA A 287 -17.86 -4.70 33.50
N LEU A 288 -18.86 -5.57 33.61
CA LEU A 288 -18.71 -7.01 33.79
C LEU A 288 -19.48 -7.74 32.69
N LEU A 289 -18.78 -8.64 31.99
CA LEU A 289 -19.32 -9.50 30.94
C LEU A 289 -19.02 -10.95 31.34
N ALA A 290 -20.00 -11.85 31.25
CA ALA A 290 -19.75 -13.28 31.40
C ALA A 290 -19.81 -13.98 30.04
N ILE A 291 -18.93 -14.95 29.84
CA ILE A 291 -18.88 -15.81 28.67
C ILE A 291 -19.22 -17.23 29.13
N GLY A 292 -20.04 -17.95 28.36
CA GLY A 292 -20.44 -19.30 28.70
C GLY A 292 -20.81 -20.17 27.52
N ASP A 293 -20.47 -21.45 27.61
CA ASP A 293 -20.73 -22.54 26.67
C ASP A 293 -21.96 -23.38 27.06
N ALA A 294 -22.85 -22.80 27.86
CA ALA A 294 -24.15 -23.34 28.23
C ALA A 294 -25.22 -22.24 28.16
N PRO A 295 -26.47 -22.54 27.76
CA PRO A 295 -27.53 -21.56 27.71
C PRO A 295 -27.87 -21.04 29.11
N LYS A 296 -28.50 -19.86 29.16
CA LYS A 296 -28.99 -19.25 30.40
C LYS A 296 -29.99 -20.18 31.08
N GLY A 297 -29.69 -20.57 32.32
CA GLY A 297 -30.63 -21.25 33.20
C GLY A 297 -31.76 -20.34 33.66
N ALA A 298 -32.83 -20.93 34.20
CA ALA A 298 -33.94 -20.17 34.79
C ALA A 298 -33.53 -19.35 36.03
N ASP A 299 -32.43 -19.74 36.68
CA ASP A 299 -31.89 -19.10 37.88
C ASP A 299 -31.23 -17.74 37.63
N TYR A 300 -31.08 -17.33 36.37
CA TYR A 300 -30.46 -16.06 35.97
C TYR A 300 -31.45 -15.15 35.22
N PRO A 301 -32.56 -14.72 35.85
CA PRO A 301 -33.59 -13.94 35.18
C PRO A 301 -33.10 -12.57 34.71
N ALA A 302 -32.13 -11.96 35.38
CA ALA A 302 -31.65 -10.62 35.06
C ALA A 302 -30.65 -10.57 33.89
N LEU A 303 -30.06 -11.70 33.51
CA LEU A 303 -29.08 -11.75 32.42
C LEU A 303 -29.74 -11.78 31.04
N VAL A 304 -29.16 -11.02 30.12
CA VAL A 304 -29.45 -11.07 28.69
C VAL A 304 -28.39 -11.95 28.03
N GLN A 305 -28.84 -13.04 27.41
CA GLN A 305 -28.02 -13.98 26.66
C GLN A 305 -27.90 -13.53 25.20
N ARG A 306 -26.68 -13.51 24.67
CA ARG A 306 -26.39 -13.21 23.26
C ARG A 306 -25.48 -14.29 22.68
N PRO A 307 -25.89 -15.02 21.63
CA PRO A 307 -25.03 -16.02 21.01
C PRO A 307 -23.86 -15.35 20.27
N LEU A 308 -22.66 -15.93 20.38
CA LEU A 308 -21.42 -15.44 19.79
C LEU A 308 -20.91 -16.36 18.69
N ALA A 309 -20.75 -17.65 19.00
CA ALA A 309 -20.24 -18.63 18.07
C ALA A 309 -20.79 -20.03 18.33
N VAL A 310 -20.71 -20.90 17.33
CA VAL A 310 -20.77 -22.35 17.52
C VAL A 310 -19.35 -22.87 17.75
N SER A 311 -19.13 -23.50 18.91
CA SER A 311 -17.88 -24.17 19.27
C SER A 311 -17.95 -25.66 18.96
N LEU A 312 -16.86 -26.19 18.43
CA LEU A 312 -16.73 -27.61 18.09
C LEU A 312 -15.97 -28.32 19.20
N PHE A 313 -16.52 -29.40 19.73
CA PHE A 313 -15.89 -30.19 20.79
C PHE A 313 -15.42 -31.55 20.25
N SER A 314 -14.32 -32.03 20.80
CA SER A 314 -13.76 -33.35 20.51
C SER A 314 -13.77 -34.19 21.77
N VAL A 315 -14.12 -35.47 21.62
CA VAL A 315 -13.78 -36.47 22.63
C VAL A 315 -12.29 -36.76 22.46
N VAL A 316 -11.53 -36.65 23.55
CA VAL A 316 -10.08 -36.88 23.54
C VAL A 316 -9.73 -38.11 24.36
N VAL A 317 -8.73 -38.85 23.90
CA VAL A 317 -8.21 -40.02 24.61
C VAL A 317 -6.70 -39.93 24.74
N HIS A 318 -6.16 -40.56 25.77
CA HIS A 318 -4.73 -40.83 25.82
C HIS A 318 -4.38 -41.84 24.70
N PRO A 319 -3.28 -41.68 23.95
CA PRO A 319 -2.91 -42.58 22.85
C PRO A 319 -2.85 -44.08 23.23
N SER A 320 -2.57 -44.39 24.49
CA SER A 320 -2.57 -45.77 25.00
C SER A 320 -3.95 -46.42 25.08
N ALA A 321 -5.05 -45.68 24.89
CA ALA A 321 -6.39 -46.24 24.74
C ALA A 321 -6.49 -47.11 23.47
N GLY A 322 -5.68 -46.81 22.45
CA GLY A 322 -5.59 -47.62 21.23
C GLY A 322 -6.81 -47.51 20.31
N VAL A 323 -7.62 -46.45 20.44
CA VAL A 323 -8.78 -46.17 19.59
C VAL A 323 -8.58 -44.89 18.79
N ARG A 324 -9.23 -44.79 17.63
CA ARG A 324 -9.24 -43.59 16.78
C ARG A 324 -10.64 -43.10 16.43
N ASP A 325 -11.62 -43.99 16.56
CA ASP A 325 -13.02 -43.75 16.28
C ASP A 325 -13.85 -44.39 17.38
N LEU A 326 -14.94 -43.73 17.78
CA LEU A 326 -15.93 -44.27 18.70
C LEU A 326 -17.33 -43.92 18.19
N THR A 327 -18.30 -44.79 18.42
CA THR A 327 -19.71 -44.42 18.18
C THR A 327 -20.24 -43.54 19.31
N ALA A 328 -21.28 -42.75 19.04
CA ALA A 328 -21.95 -41.97 20.09
C ALA A 328 -22.42 -42.85 21.27
N GLY A 329 -22.88 -44.08 20.98
CA GLY A 329 -23.26 -45.07 22.00
C GLY A 329 -22.07 -45.53 22.83
N GLN A 330 -20.92 -45.80 22.23
CA GLN A 330 -19.71 -46.19 22.98
C GLN A 330 -19.22 -45.05 23.88
N ILE A 331 -19.25 -43.81 23.39
CA ILE A 331 -18.90 -42.63 24.20
C ILE A 331 -19.82 -42.54 25.41
N ARG A 332 -21.14 -42.70 25.19
CA ARG A 332 -22.13 -42.72 26.27
C ARG A 332 -21.82 -43.80 27.30
N ASP A 333 -21.50 -45.00 26.86
CA ASP A 333 -21.22 -46.14 27.74
C ASP A 333 -19.91 -45.95 28.54
N LEU A 334 -18.88 -45.37 27.93
CA LEU A 334 -17.61 -45.02 28.57
C LEU A 334 -17.81 -43.98 29.67
N PHE A 335 -18.46 -42.86 29.36
CA PHE A 335 -18.69 -41.78 30.33
C PHE A 335 -19.71 -42.15 31.43
N GLN A 336 -20.60 -43.12 31.18
CA GLN A 336 -21.50 -43.68 32.19
C GLN A 336 -20.85 -44.82 33.01
N GLY A 337 -19.62 -45.24 32.69
CA GLY A 337 -18.91 -46.31 33.39
C GLY A 337 -19.46 -47.71 33.10
N ARG A 338 -20.26 -47.87 32.04
CA ARG A 338 -20.76 -49.18 31.57
C ARG A 338 -19.67 -49.97 30.84
N VAL A 339 -18.69 -49.28 30.26
CA VAL A 339 -17.45 -49.87 29.72
C VAL A 339 -16.31 -49.57 30.69
N SER A 340 -15.60 -50.61 31.10
CA SER A 340 -14.53 -50.51 32.12
C SER A 340 -13.14 -50.74 31.53
N ASN A 341 -13.04 -51.36 30.36
CA ASN A 341 -11.78 -51.63 29.66
C ASN A 341 -11.90 -51.28 28.18
N TRP A 342 -10.86 -50.65 27.62
CA TRP A 342 -10.82 -50.21 26.22
C TRP A 342 -10.97 -51.35 25.21
N ARG A 343 -10.58 -52.58 25.55
CA ARG A 343 -10.76 -53.76 24.68
C ARG A 343 -12.23 -54.06 24.37
N GLU A 344 -13.15 -53.64 25.24
CA GLU A 344 -14.59 -53.82 25.05
C GLU A 344 -15.14 -52.99 23.87
N VAL A 345 -14.41 -51.95 23.47
CA VAL A 345 -14.74 -51.06 22.34
C VAL A 345 -13.67 -51.10 21.24
N GLY A 346 -12.85 -52.16 21.21
CA GLY A 346 -11.84 -52.38 20.16
C GLY A 346 -10.49 -51.68 20.37
N GLY A 347 -10.26 -51.12 21.57
CA GLY A 347 -8.98 -50.51 21.96
C GLY A 347 -8.01 -51.50 22.61
N ALA A 348 -7.01 -50.94 23.31
CA ALA A 348 -6.01 -51.72 24.04
C ALA A 348 -6.60 -52.41 25.28
N ASP A 349 -5.95 -53.49 25.77
CA ASP A 349 -6.30 -54.07 27.07
C ASP A 349 -5.84 -53.16 28.22
N ARG A 350 -6.67 -52.17 28.53
CA ARG A 350 -6.38 -51.12 29.51
C ARG A 350 -7.65 -50.66 30.22
N PRO A 351 -7.56 -50.33 31.53
CA PRO A 351 -8.67 -49.72 32.25
C PRO A 351 -9.07 -48.38 31.64
N VAL A 352 -10.37 -48.10 31.59
CA VAL A 352 -10.91 -46.80 31.18
C VAL A 352 -10.82 -45.82 32.36
N ARG A 353 -10.22 -44.66 32.13
CA ARG A 353 -10.07 -43.60 33.14
C ARG A 353 -10.76 -42.33 32.67
N VAL A 354 -11.95 -42.05 33.17
CA VAL A 354 -12.72 -40.88 32.73
C VAL A 354 -12.24 -39.63 33.45
N VAL A 355 -11.70 -38.67 32.73
CA VAL A 355 -11.46 -37.31 33.22
C VAL A 355 -12.70 -36.50 32.83
N ASN A 356 -13.36 -35.91 33.82
CA ASN A 356 -14.56 -35.09 33.61
C ASN A 356 -14.34 -33.66 34.11
N ARG A 357 -15.24 -32.74 33.79
CA ARG A 357 -15.25 -31.40 34.39
C ARG A 357 -16.18 -31.35 35.61
N TYR A 358 -15.88 -30.45 36.54
CA TYR A 358 -16.78 -30.14 37.65
C TYR A 358 -18.18 -29.71 37.15
N ALA A 359 -19.19 -29.92 37.99
CA ALA A 359 -20.53 -29.37 37.75
C ALA A 359 -20.43 -27.84 37.58
N GLY A 360 -21.18 -27.30 36.61
CA GLY A 360 -21.12 -25.89 36.22
C GLY A 360 -20.10 -25.53 35.13
N SER A 361 -19.34 -26.50 34.61
CA SER A 361 -18.69 -26.39 33.31
C SER A 361 -19.74 -26.48 32.19
N GLY A 362 -19.80 -25.50 31.29
CA GLY A 362 -20.70 -25.61 30.14
C GLY A 362 -20.17 -26.58 29.08
N SER A 363 -18.87 -26.87 29.03
CA SER A 363 -18.32 -27.96 28.21
C SER A 363 -18.91 -29.30 28.66
N ARG A 364 -19.06 -29.50 29.98
CA ARG A 364 -19.79 -30.67 30.54
C ARG A 364 -21.26 -30.65 30.14
N TRP A 365 -21.92 -29.50 30.26
CA TRP A 365 -23.31 -29.36 29.83
C TRP A 365 -23.48 -29.72 28.35
N THR A 366 -22.54 -29.31 27.49
CA THR A 366 -22.53 -29.63 26.06
C THR A 366 -22.33 -31.12 25.84
N LEU A 367 -21.40 -31.78 26.55
CA LEU A 367 -21.25 -33.24 26.49
C LEU A 367 -22.55 -33.95 26.88
N GLU A 368 -23.12 -33.58 28.03
CA GLU A 368 -24.33 -34.18 28.58
C GLU A 368 -25.54 -34.02 27.65
N SER A 369 -25.73 -32.81 27.10
CA SER A 369 -26.88 -32.49 26.25
C SER A 369 -26.75 -33.01 24.81
N ARG A 370 -25.53 -33.15 24.27
CA ARG A 370 -25.32 -33.50 22.86
C ARG A 370 -24.98 -34.95 22.59
N LEU A 371 -24.14 -35.56 23.43
CA LEU A 371 -23.66 -36.93 23.20
C LEU A 371 -24.29 -37.95 24.14
N LEU A 372 -24.45 -37.56 25.39
CA LEU A 372 -24.85 -38.52 26.42
C LEU A 372 -26.36 -38.62 26.59
N GLU A 373 -27.08 -37.52 26.36
CA GLU A 373 -28.53 -37.39 26.64
C GLU A 373 -28.88 -37.76 28.09
N SER A 374 -27.94 -37.57 29.00
CA SER A 374 -28.07 -37.96 30.42
C SER A 374 -27.07 -37.21 31.27
N ALA A 375 -27.44 -36.93 32.52
CA ALA A 375 -26.49 -36.44 33.51
C ALA A 375 -25.38 -37.47 33.76
N GLN A 376 -24.19 -36.98 34.05
CA GLN A 376 -23.05 -37.83 34.38
C GLN A 376 -23.21 -38.49 35.77
N PRO A 377 -22.66 -39.71 35.96
CA PRO A 377 -22.67 -40.36 37.26
C PRO A 377 -22.06 -39.46 38.35
N PRO A 378 -22.58 -39.55 39.59
CA PRO A 378 -22.00 -38.86 40.73
C PRO A 378 -20.55 -39.29 40.95
N GLU A 379 -19.78 -38.43 41.62
CA GLU A 379 -18.34 -38.60 41.81
C GLU A 379 -17.99 -39.89 42.57
N PRO A 380 -17.03 -40.70 42.09
CA PRO A 380 -16.23 -41.51 42.97
C PRO A 380 -15.19 -40.59 43.61
N GLY A 381 -15.06 -40.65 44.93
CA GLY A 381 -14.20 -39.78 45.73
C GLY A 381 -12.69 -39.99 45.56
N VAL A 382 -12.20 -40.11 44.33
CA VAL A 382 -10.77 -40.20 43.99
C VAL A 382 -10.32 -38.98 43.20
N THR A 383 -9.16 -38.46 43.54
CA THR A 383 -8.50 -37.36 42.83
C THR A 383 -7.89 -37.85 41.52
N CYS A 384 -7.68 -36.95 40.55
CA CYS A 384 -7.00 -37.32 39.31
C CYS A 384 -5.58 -37.86 39.55
N ARG A 385 -4.89 -37.37 40.58
CA ARG A 385 -3.59 -37.89 41.00
C ARG A 385 -3.65 -39.36 41.45
N GLU A 386 -4.70 -39.73 42.18
CA GLU A 386 -4.91 -41.12 42.62
C GLU A 386 -5.28 -42.00 41.43
N LEU A 387 -6.20 -41.53 40.57
CA LEU A 387 -6.60 -42.24 39.35
C LEU A 387 -5.40 -42.53 38.43
N ARG A 388 -4.49 -41.56 38.27
CA ARG A 388 -3.28 -41.70 37.45
C ARG A 388 -2.34 -42.79 37.97
N ARG A 389 -2.21 -42.92 39.30
CA ARG A 389 -1.31 -43.88 39.95
C ARG A 389 -1.90 -45.28 40.08
N GLY A 390 -3.23 -45.40 40.09
CA GLY A 390 -3.92 -46.69 40.13
C GLY A 390 -3.76 -47.47 38.82
N ASP A 391 -4.32 -48.68 38.80
CA ASP A 391 -4.42 -49.58 37.64
C ASP A 391 -5.86 -50.05 37.37
N THR A 392 -6.83 -49.50 38.11
CA THR A 392 -8.25 -49.81 37.96
C THR A 392 -8.96 -48.79 37.07
N PRO A 393 -10.12 -49.15 36.50
CA PRO A 393 -11.03 -48.19 35.90
C PRO A 393 -11.50 -47.19 36.96
N GLY A 394 -11.83 -45.98 36.55
CA GLY A 394 -12.28 -44.95 37.48
C GLY A 394 -12.51 -43.63 36.79
N ARG A 395 -12.84 -42.61 37.59
CA ARG A 395 -13.07 -41.26 37.07
C ARG A 395 -12.66 -40.19 38.08
N CYS A 396 -12.25 -39.05 37.58
CA CYS A 396 -11.87 -37.88 38.37
C CYS A 396 -12.41 -36.61 37.70
N GLN A 397 -12.23 -35.45 38.36
CA GLN A 397 -12.68 -34.17 37.84
C GLN A 397 -11.59 -33.12 37.81
N THR A 398 -11.67 -32.24 36.81
CA THR A 398 -10.81 -31.07 36.61
C THR A 398 -11.66 -29.83 36.51
N LEU A 399 -11.08 -28.71 36.94
CA LEU A 399 -11.81 -27.44 37.02
C LEU A 399 -11.74 -26.67 35.70
N TYR A 400 -10.56 -26.62 35.11
CA TYR A 400 -10.26 -25.84 33.91
C TYR A 400 -10.14 -26.74 32.67
N THR A 401 -10.23 -26.12 31.49
CA THR A 401 -10.14 -26.81 30.19
C THR A 401 -8.73 -27.36 29.95
N ASP A 402 -7.71 -26.57 30.26
CA ASP A 402 -6.30 -26.96 30.19
C ASP A 402 -5.97 -28.11 31.16
N ASP A 403 -6.49 -28.09 32.38
CA ASP A 403 -6.35 -29.18 33.36
C ASP A 403 -6.91 -30.50 32.82
N MET A 404 -8.06 -30.47 32.14
CA MET A 404 -8.66 -31.65 31.50
C MET A 404 -7.71 -32.25 30.46
N LEU A 405 -7.23 -31.42 29.53
CA LEU A 405 -6.33 -31.84 28.47
C LEU A 405 -5.00 -32.36 29.03
N ALA A 406 -4.42 -31.66 30.00
CA ALA A 406 -3.18 -32.07 30.68
C ALA A 406 -3.36 -33.40 31.42
N GLU A 407 -4.49 -33.60 32.09
CA GLU A 407 -4.75 -34.84 32.82
C GLU A 407 -4.99 -36.02 31.88
N VAL A 408 -5.69 -35.83 30.76
CA VAL A 408 -5.81 -36.88 29.72
C VAL A 408 -4.43 -37.23 29.16
N ALA A 409 -3.59 -36.23 28.87
CA ALA A 409 -2.23 -36.46 28.37
C ALA A 409 -1.34 -37.20 29.38
N ALA A 410 -1.54 -36.97 30.68
CA ALA A 410 -0.72 -37.57 31.74
C ALA A 410 -1.20 -38.95 32.20
N THR A 411 -2.41 -39.38 31.82
CA THR A 411 -3.06 -40.57 32.39
C THR A 411 -3.32 -41.64 31.33
N PRO A 412 -2.52 -42.74 31.32
CA PRO A 412 -2.74 -43.84 30.39
C PRO A 412 -4.15 -44.44 30.48
N GLY A 413 -4.81 -44.58 29.34
CA GLY A 413 -6.18 -45.06 29.25
C GLY A 413 -7.23 -43.99 29.58
N ALA A 414 -6.83 -42.72 29.67
CA ALA A 414 -7.77 -41.64 29.91
C ALA A 414 -8.66 -41.34 28.71
N ILE A 415 -9.90 -40.93 29.01
CA ILE A 415 -10.84 -40.28 28.10
C ILE A 415 -11.32 -38.98 28.74
N GLY A 416 -11.44 -37.93 27.94
CA GLY A 416 -11.99 -36.64 28.32
C GLY A 416 -12.58 -35.95 27.08
N TYR A 417 -12.73 -34.63 27.15
CA TYR A 417 -13.27 -33.83 26.05
C TYR A 417 -12.81 -32.39 26.18
N SER A 418 -12.69 -31.70 25.06
CA SER A 418 -12.32 -30.28 24.99
C SER A 418 -12.77 -29.68 23.67
N GLU A 419 -12.65 -28.37 23.54
CA GLU A 419 -12.66 -27.63 22.28
C GLU A 419 -11.69 -28.29 21.30
N SER A 420 -12.13 -28.45 20.06
CA SER A 420 -11.41 -29.25 19.07
C SER A 420 -10.09 -28.62 18.66
N ALA A 421 -9.99 -27.28 18.69
CA ALA A 421 -8.76 -26.57 18.44
C ALA A 421 -7.73 -26.80 19.57
N ASP A 422 -8.13 -26.60 20.82
CA ASP A 422 -7.26 -26.83 21.98
C ASP A 422 -6.79 -28.29 22.10
N ALA A 423 -7.70 -29.23 21.79
CA ALA A 423 -7.37 -30.65 21.72
C ALA A 423 -6.35 -30.97 20.61
N ALA A 424 -6.44 -30.31 19.46
CA ALA A 424 -5.52 -30.52 18.34
C ALA A 424 -4.11 -29.95 18.62
N ASP A 425 -4.02 -28.86 19.39
CA ASP A 425 -2.76 -28.22 19.75
C ASP A 425 -2.08 -28.86 20.99
N THR A 426 -2.79 -29.73 21.71
CA THR A 426 -2.26 -30.39 22.90
C THR A 426 -1.48 -31.66 22.56
N GLN A 427 -0.23 -31.74 23.02
CA GLN A 427 0.57 -32.96 22.88
C GLN A 427 0.13 -34.05 23.87
N GLY A 428 0.19 -35.31 23.45
CA GLY A 428 -0.12 -36.46 24.31
C GLY A 428 -1.62 -36.75 24.46
N VAL A 429 -2.49 -36.00 23.79
CA VAL A 429 -3.90 -36.34 23.60
C VAL A 429 -4.17 -36.69 22.14
N LEU A 430 -5.24 -37.45 21.90
CA LEU A 430 -5.74 -37.77 20.58
C LEU A 430 -7.24 -37.50 20.53
N GLY A 431 -7.68 -36.58 19.67
CA GLY A 431 -9.11 -36.45 19.34
C GLY A 431 -9.58 -37.66 18.53
N VAL A 432 -10.68 -38.29 18.96
CA VAL A 432 -11.30 -39.40 18.21
C VAL A 432 -12.37 -38.88 17.26
N THR A 433 -12.57 -39.57 16.15
CA THR A 433 -13.77 -39.37 15.33
C THR A 433 -15.00 -39.97 16.02
N ILE A 434 -16.17 -39.41 15.71
CA ILE A 434 -17.47 -39.88 16.22
C ILE A 434 -18.26 -40.42 15.04
N ASP A 435 -18.57 -41.71 15.05
CA ASP A 435 -19.23 -42.41 13.93
C ASP A 435 -18.51 -42.16 12.58
N GLY A 436 -17.17 -42.18 12.59
CA GLY A 436 -16.32 -41.92 11.44
C GLY A 436 -16.17 -40.45 11.04
N ARG A 437 -16.82 -39.51 11.76
CA ARG A 437 -16.79 -38.07 11.44
C ARG A 437 -15.88 -37.29 12.38
N ARG A 438 -15.10 -36.38 11.82
CA ARG A 438 -14.18 -35.50 12.55
C ARG A 438 -14.88 -34.22 13.02
N ALA A 439 -14.39 -33.64 14.11
CA ALA A 439 -14.80 -32.30 14.52
C ALA A 439 -14.26 -31.27 13.51
N ALA A 440 -15.14 -30.80 12.62
CA ALA A 440 -14.77 -29.85 11.60
C ALA A 440 -15.92 -28.90 11.27
N ARG A 441 -15.60 -27.65 10.92
CA ARG A 441 -16.60 -26.60 10.67
C ARG A 441 -17.58 -26.97 9.57
N ASP A 442 -17.10 -27.56 8.49
CA ASP A 442 -17.91 -28.06 7.37
C ASP A 442 -18.84 -29.20 7.80
N GLU A 443 -18.34 -30.15 8.60
CA GLU A 443 -19.15 -31.25 9.15
C GLU A 443 -20.23 -30.74 10.11
N VAL A 444 -19.92 -29.78 10.98
CA VAL A 444 -20.90 -29.20 11.90
C VAL A 444 -21.91 -28.34 11.14
N ALA A 445 -21.47 -27.48 10.22
CA ALA A 445 -22.35 -26.66 9.40
C ALA A 445 -23.36 -27.49 8.60
N ALA A 446 -22.96 -28.68 8.14
CA ALA A 446 -23.80 -29.63 7.41
C ALA A 446 -24.61 -30.58 8.31
N GLY A 447 -24.56 -30.44 9.64
CA GLY A 447 -25.28 -31.31 10.58
C GLY A 447 -24.68 -32.72 10.73
N GLY A 448 -23.50 -32.96 10.19
CA GLY A 448 -22.82 -34.26 10.19
C GLY A 448 -22.16 -34.63 11.51
N TYR A 449 -21.65 -33.66 12.27
CA TYR A 449 -20.91 -33.94 13.51
C TYR A 449 -21.74 -33.57 14.76
N PRO A 450 -21.91 -34.48 15.74
CA PRO A 450 -22.89 -34.30 16.82
C PRO A 450 -22.41 -33.47 18.01
N PHE A 451 -21.08 -33.30 18.19
CA PHE A 451 -20.53 -32.72 19.42
C PHE A 451 -20.12 -31.25 19.26
N TRP A 452 -21.10 -30.37 19.39
CA TRP A 452 -20.90 -28.92 19.30
C TRP A 452 -21.80 -28.16 20.29
N GLY A 453 -21.34 -26.99 20.71
CA GLY A 453 -22.03 -26.11 21.65
C GLY A 453 -22.17 -24.70 21.08
N VAL A 454 -22.98 -23.87 21.74
CA VAL A 454 -23.06 -22.45 21.42
C VAL A 454 -22.38 -21.68 22.55
N GLU A 455 -21.51 -20.76 22.18
CA GLU A 455 -20.89 -19.80 23.07
C GLU A 455 -21.77 -18.57 23.17
N TYR A 456 -21.97 -18.12 24.40
CA TYR A 456 -22.83 -17.01 24.72
C TYR A 456 -22.07 -15.94 25.49
N ALA A 457 -22.41 -14.70 25.20
CA ALA A 457 -22.14 -13.56 26.06
C ALA A 457 -23.38 -13.30 26.92
N PHE A 458 -23.14 -13.10 28.21
CA PHE A 458 -24.16 -12.71 29.19
C PHE A 458 -23.81 -11.35 29.75
N ALA A 459 -24.80 -10.46 29.78
CA ALA A 459 -24.70 -9.16 30.44
C ALA A 459 -25.95 -8.95 31.30
N HIS A 460 -25.84 -8.17 32.37
CA HIS A 460 -27.00 -7.77 33.14
C HIS A 460 -27.72 -6.61 32.42
N GLY A 461 -28.75 -6.95 31.64
CA GLY A 461 -29.39 -6.01 30.72
C GLY A 461 -28.57 -5.69 29.48
N ASP A 462 -28.84 -4.53 28.88
CA ASP A 462 -28.05 -3.95 27.79
C ASP A 462 -26.96 -3.04 28.34
N PHE A 463 -25.78 -3.10 27.74
CA PHE A 463 -24.72 -2.15 28.02
C PHE A 463 -25.12 -0.75 27.55
N ALA A 464 -24.67 0.29 28.28
CA ALA A 464 -24.88 1.67 27.87
C ALA A 464 -24.24 1.91 26.48
N PRO A 465 -24.92 2.67 25.58
CA PRO A 465 -24.34 3.03 24.29
C PRO A 465 -22.98 3.71 24.44
N GLY A 466 -22.00 3.28 23.66
CA GLY A 466 -20.63 3.81 23.71
C GLY A 466 -19.77 3.30 24.87
N SER A 467 -20.28 2.44 25.75
CA SER A 467 -19.45 1.77 26.75
C SER A 467 -18.54 0.70 26.13
N LEU A 468 -17.43 0.38 26.81
CA LEU A 468 -16.52 -0.68 26.39
C LEU A 468 -17.23 -2.04 26.26
N GLY A 469 -18.14 -2.40 27.17
CA GLY A 469 -18.92 -3.62 27.05
C GLY A 469 -19.78 -3.69 25.77
N ALA A 470 -20.43 -2.58 25.40
CA ALA A 470 -21.19 -2.49 24.16
C ALA A 470 -20.29 -2.52 22.91
N GLY A 471 -19.12 -1.86 22.97
CA GLY A 471 -18.13 -1.85 21.89
C GLY A 471 -17.51 -3.22 21.66
N PHE A 472 -17.10 -3.89 22.73
CA PHE A 472 -16.48 -5.21 22.68
C PHE A 472 -17.44 -6.30 22.22
N LEU A 473 -18.70 -6.30 22.70
CA LEU A 473 -19.71 -7.23 22.18
C LEU A 473 -19.92 -7.06 20.68
N ARG A 474 -20.01 -5.82 20.19
CA ARG A 474 -20.13 -5.53 18.77
C ARG A 474 -18.93 -6.00 17.97
N PHE A 475 -17.73 -5.78 18.51
CA PHE A 475 -16.49 -6.23 17.90
C PHE A 475 -16.45 -7.75 17.72
N LEU A 476 -16.94 -8.51 18.71
CA LEU A 476 -17.04 -9.97 18.64
C LEU A 476 -18.03 -10.45 17.57
N VAL A 477 -19.10 -9.68 17.28
CA VAL A 477 -20.16 -10.12 16.36
C VAL A 477 -20.12 -9.51 14.96
N ASP A 478 -19.48 -8.35 14.73
CA ASP A 478 -19.59 -7.59 13.47
C ASP A 478 -18.23 -7.17 12.87
N SER A 479 -17.09 -7.50 13.49
CA SER A 479 -15.77 -6.94 13.11
C SER A 479 -14.66 -7.99 13.16
N ALA A 480 -13.40 -7.58 13.30
CA ALA A 480 -12.23 -8.47 13.38
C ALA A 480 -12.31 -9.49 14.53
N GLY A 481 -13.20 -9.32 15.51
CA GLY A 481 -13.48 -10.36 16.51
C GLY A 481 -14.02 -11.65 15.91
N GLN A 482 -14.76 -11.59 14.79
CA GLN A 482 -15.17 -12.79 14.06
C GLN A 482 -13.97 -13.55 13.47
N ASP A 483 -12.95 -12.83 13.00
CA ASP A 483 -11.73 -13.44 12.47
C ASP A 483 -11.01 -14.23 13.56
N VAL A 484 -10.94 -13.68 14.78
CA VAL A 484 -10.40 -14.39 15.95
C VAL A 484 -11.22 -15.64 16.26
N ILE A 485 -12.55 -15.55 16.29
CA ILE A 485 -13.43 -16.71 16.51
C ILE A 485 -13.13 -17.82 15.48
N ARG A 486 -12.97 -17.47 14.19
CA ARG A 486 -12.64 -18.45 13.13
C ARG A 486 -11.24 -19.04 13.28
N GLN A 487 -10.27 -18.24 13.70
CA GLN A 487 -8.89 -18.66 13.93
C GLN A 487 -8.82 -19.79 14.96
N PHE A 488 -9.61 -19.70 16.03
CA PHE A 488 -9.72 -20.74 17.06
C PHE A 488 -10.67 -21.90 16.69
N GLY A 489 -11.01 -22.04 15.40
CA GLY A 489 -11.77 -23.20 14.92
C GLY A 489 -13.29 -23.04 15.01
N ASN A 490 -13.81 -21.98 15.62
CA ASN A 490 -15.24 -21.79 15.87
C ASN A 490 -15.97 -21.14 14.68
N LEU A 491 -17.29 -21.19 14.69
CA LEU A 491 -18.17 -20.64 13.65
C LEU A 491 -18.92 -19.42 14.20
N PRO A 492 -18.63 -18.19 13.75
CA PRO A 492 -19.37 -17.01 14.19
C PRO A 492 -20.87 -17.12 13.90
N CYS A 493 -21.73 -16.80 14.87
CA CYS A 493 -23.18 -16.95 14.69
C CYS A 493 -23.72 -16.11 13.52
N ALA A 494 -23.13 -14.93 13.30
CA ALA A 494 -23.51 -14.01 12.22
C ALA A 494 -23.35 -14.59 10.80
N GLU A 495 -22.55 -15.66 10.65
CA GLU A 495 -22.34 -16.34 9.37
C GLU A 495 -23.26 -17.55 9.15
N LEU A 496 -24.04 -17.93 10.18
CA LEU A 496 -24.96 -19.05 10.08
C LEU A 496 -26.25 -18.63 9.38
N ALA A 497 -26.97 -19.62 8.83
CA ALA A 497 -28.23 -19.39 8.12
C ALA A 497 -29.31 -18.75 9.01
N ASP A 498 -29.29 -19.04 10.31
CA ASP A 498 -30.11 -18.38 11.33
C ASP A 498 -29.20 -17.81 12.44
N PRO A 499 -28.75 -16.54 12.31
CA PRO A 499 -27.89 -15.90 13.29
C PRO A 499 -28.52 -15.75 14.67
N ALA A 500 -29.86 -15.64 14.75
CA ALA A 500 -30.57 -15.44 16.01
C ALA A 500 -30.61 -16.72 16.84
N LEU A 501 -30.79 -17.87 16.19
CA LEU A 501 -30.73 -19.17 16.85
C LEU A 501 -29.29 -19.67 17.04
N CYS A 502 -28.35 -19.17 16.24
CA CYS A 502 -26.96 -19.63 16.18
C CYS A 502 -26.87 -21.16 16.12
N ARG A 503 -27.55 -21.73 15.13
CA ARG A 503 -27.60 -23.17 14.91
C ARG A 503 -27.05 -23.52 13.52
N PRO A 504 -26.21 -24.56 13.42
CA PRO A 504 -25.89 -25.18 12.14
C PRO A 504 -27.15 -25.73 11.46
N SER A 505 -27.08 -25.93 10.14
CA SER A 505 -28.19 -26.51 9.39
C SER A 505 -28.46 -27.95 9.85
N THR A 506 -29.72 -28.26 10.13
CA THR A 506 -30.19 -29.59 10.55
C THR A 506 -30.49 -30.49 9.38
#